data_AF-A0A519MCZ4-F1
#
_entry.id   AF-A0A519MCZ4-F1
#
_cell.length_a   1.000
_cell.length_b   1.000
_cell.length_c   1.000
_cell.angle_alpha   90.00
_cell.angle_beta   90.00
_cell.angle_gamma   90.00
#
_symmetry.space_group_name_H-M   'P 1'
#
loop_
_entity.id
_entity.type
_entity.pdbx_description
1 polymer ?
#
loop_
_entity_poly.entity_id
_entity_poly.type
_entity_poly.pdbx_seq_one_letter_code
_entity_poly.pdbx_strand_id
1 'polypeptide(L)'
;MGAAFDIKMFLDGHYDEQTYFHNPPDYMPNAQDDNFYKMNIILGTAEHDFCKPGNYQMSEILSRKGIPHRLDVRPHGTHDWPVWRDMFPEYVSTIF
;
A
#
# COMPACT_ATOMS: atom_id res chain seq x y z
N MET A 1 4.10 9.12 8.47
CA MET A 1 3.32 9.02 7.22
C MET A 1 3.39 7.57 6.77
N GLY A 2 2.32 6.81 6.95
CA GLY A 2 2.20 5.42 6.48
C GLY A 2 1.39 5.35 5.18
N ALA A 3 1.51 4.26 4.43
CA ALA A 3 0.68 4.00 3.24
C ALA A 3 0.63 5.12 2.16
N ALA A 4 1.65 5.99 2.14
CA ALA A 4 1.93 6.89 1.03
C ALA A 4 2.92 6.18 0.11
N PHE A 5 2.43 5.66 -1.01
CA PHE A 5 3.25 4.85 -1.93
C PHE A 5 3.99 5.72 -2.95
N ASP A 6 3.34 6.77 -3.48
CA ASP A 6 3.95 7.62 -4.50
C ASP A 6 4.96 8.61 -3.88
N ILE A 7 6.25 8.37 -4.10
CA ILE A 7 7.33 9.20 -3.56
C ILE A 7 7.62 10.43 -4.42
N LYS A 8 7.07 10.54 -5.63
CA LYS A 8 7.41 11.62 -6.59
C LYS A 8 7.12 13.01 -6.04
N MET A 9 6.15 13.12 -5.12
CA MET A 9 5.82 14.38 -4.44
C MET A 9 6.99 14.95 -3.60
N PHE A 10 7.99 14.15 -3.26
CA PHE A 10 9.16 14.56 -2.48
C PHE A 10 10.41 14.83 -3.33
N LEU A 11 10.33 14.70 -4.65
CA LEU A 11 11.50 14.69 -5.53
C LEU A 11 11.66 15.96 -6.37
N ASP A 12 10.79 16.96 -6.21
CA ASP A 12 10.88 18.26 -6.92
C ASP A 12 11.06 18.12 -8.45
N GLY A 13 10.33 17.17 -9.05
CA GLY A 13 10.39 16.89 -10.50
C GLY A 13 11.58 16.03 -10.93
N HIS A 14 12.49 15.65 -10.03
CA HIS A 14 13.54 14.68 -10.32
C HIS A 14 12.97 13.28 -10.59
N TYR A 15 13.37 12.67 -11.70
CA TYR A 15 12.98 11.31 -12.07
C TYR A 15 14.12 10.58 -12.76
N ASP A 16 14.66 9.56 -12.10
CA ASP A 16 15.68 8.65 -12.63
C ASP A 16 15.32 7.18 -12.35
N GLU A 17 16.25 6.26 -12.62
CA GLU A 17 16.07 4.84 -12.34
C GLU A 17 15.83 4.55 -10.86
N GLN A 18 16.49 5.30 -9.95
CA GLN A 18 16.30 5.11 -8.52
C GLN A 18 14.90 5.54 -8.10
N THR A 19 14.37 6.63 -8.67
CA THR A 19 12.97 7.00 -8.48
C THR A 19 12.04 5.87 -8.89
N TYR A 20 12.25 5.28 -10.07
CA TYR A 20 11.42 4.16 -10.55
C TYR A 20 11.43 2.97 -9.59
N PHE A 21 12.60 2.47 -9.20
CA PHE A 21 12.72 1.28 -8.36
C PHE A 21 12.23 1.48 -6.92
N HIS A 22 12.23 2.72 -6.41
CA HIS A 22 11.75 3.04 -5.07
C HIS A 22 10.31 3.56 -5.04
N ASN A 23 9.63 3.66 -6.19
CA ASN A 23 8.25 4.14 -6.28
C ASN A 23 7.29 2.98 -6.60
N PRO A 24 6.64 2.33 -5.60
CA PRO A 24 5.77 1.18 -5.83
C PRO A 24 4.73 1.33 -6.94
N PRO A 25 4.03 2.47 -7.11
CA PRO A 25 3.06 2.62 -8.20
C PRO A 25 3.67 2.56 -9.59
N ASP A 26 4.94 2.96 -9.75
CA ASP A 26 5.65 2.89 -11.04
C ASP A 26 6.33 1.52 -11.23
N TYR A 27 6.92 0.96 -10.18
CA TYR A 27 7.66 -0.32 -10.24
C TYR A 27 6.73 -1.53 -10.40
N MET A 28 5.71 -1.64 -9.56
CA MET A 28 4.92 -2.85 -9.43
C MET A 28 4.17 -3.28 -10.70
N PRO A 29 3.64 -2.39 -11.56
CA PRO A 29 3.03 -2.80 -12.83
C PRO A 29 3.92 -3.70 -13.69
N ASN A 30 5.22 -3.42 -13.77
CA ASN A 30 6.15 -4.15 -14.64
C ASN A 30 6.98 -5.21 -13.91
N ALA A 31 7.08 -5.16 -12.58
CA ALA A 31 7.85 -6.12 -11.79
C ALA A 31 7.39 -7.56 -12.00
N GLN A 32 8.30 -8.50 -12.26
CA GLN A 32 7.99 -9.93 -12.44
C GLN A 32 8.76 -10.74 -11.40
N ASP A 33 8.05 -11.30 -10.43
CA ASP A 33 8.61 -12.21 -9.43
C ASP A 33 7.49 -13.08 -8.85
N ASP A 34 7.67 -14.40 -8.89
CA ASP A 34 6.71 -15.38 -8.35
C ASP A 34 6.52 -15.23 -6.84
N ASN A 35 7.49 -14.64 -6.14
CA ASN A 35 7.40 -14.41 -4.70
C ASN A 35 6.29 -13.43 -4.35
N PHE A 36 5.87 -12.54 -5.26
CA PHE A 36 4.75 -11.63 -5.00
C PHE A 36 3.45 -12.38 -4.67
N TYR A 37 3.22 -13.52 -5.32
CA TYR A 37 2.03 -14.35 -5.12
C TYR A 37 2.07 -15.20 -3.85
N LYS A 38 3.22 -15.22 -3.16
CA LYS A 38 3.42 -15.94 -1.89
C LYS A 38 3.29 -15.01 -0.68
N MET A 39 3.21 -13.69 -0.89
CA MET A 39 3.12 -12.72 0.19
C MET A 39 1.68 -12.60 0.70
N ASN A 40 1.53 -12.47 2.02
CA ASN A 40 0.28 -11.98 2.62
C ASN A 40 0.31 -10.45 2.65
N ILE A 41 -0.37 -9.81 1.69
CA ILE A 41 -0.40 -8.35 1.56
C ILE A 41 -1.71 -7.81 2.13
N ILE A 42 -1.62 -6.90 3.10
CA ILE A 42 -2.76 -6.16 3.64
C ILE A 42 -2.48 -4.67 3.48
N LEU A 43 -3.37 -3.96 2.77
CA LEU A 43 -3.35 -2.51 2.59
C LEU A 43 -4.35 -1.88 3.57
N GLY A 44 -3.86 -1.32 4.67
CA GLY A 44 -4.68 -0.74 5.73
C GLY A 44 -4.84 0.77 5.60
N THR A 45 -6.09 1.27 5.67
CA THR A 45 -6.43 2.70 5.67
C THR A 45 -7.74 2.95 6.44
N ALA A 46 -8.10 4.21 6.68
CA ALA A 46 -9.39 4.61 7.26
C ALA A 46 -10.21 5.49 6.32
N GLU A 47 -11.51 5.64 6.62
CA GLU A 47 -12.46 6.40 5.81
C GLU A 47 -12.04 7.87 5.62
N HIS A 48 -11.44 8.49 6.64
CA HIS A 48 -10.98 9.88 6.59
C HIS A 48 -9.44 10.00 6.55
N ASP A 49 -8.76 8.95 6.09
CA ASP A 49 -7.31 8.96 5.86
C ASP A 49 -6.98 9.60 4.50
N PHE A 50 -6.06 10.57 4.48
CA PHE A 50 -5.62 11.21 3.24
C PHE A 50 -4.81 10.27 2.33
N CYS A 51 -4.25 9.18 2.85
CA CYS A 51 -3.58 8.12 2.09
C CYS A 51 -4.58 7.09 1.50
N LYS A 52 -5.89 7.20 1.78
CA LYS A 52 -6.91 6.28 1.25
C LYS A 52 -6.82 6.13 -0.29
N PRO A 53 -6.74 7.20 -1.10
CA PRO A 53 -6.63 7.07 -2.55
C PRO A 53 -5.40 6.26 -3.00
N GLY A 54 -4.26 6.42 -2.32
CA GLY A 54 -3.03 5.66 -2.61
C GLY A 54 -3.19 4.15 -2.35
N ASN A 55 -3.92 3.78 -1.29
CA ASN A 55 -4.25 2.37 -1.01
C ASN A 55 -5.16 1.77 -2.09
N TYR A 56 -6.16 2.51 -2.56
CA TYR A 56 -7.01 2.07 -3.68
C TYR A 56 -6.20 1.90 -4.98
N GLN A 57 -5.34 2.86 -5.31
CA GLN A 57 -4.47 2.78 -6.49
C GLN A 57 -3.57 1.53 -6.41
N MET A 58 -2.94 1.29 -5.26
CA MET A 58 -2.08 0.13 -5.08
C MET A 58 -2.88 -1.18 -5.15
N SER A 59 -4.07 -1.24 -4.55
CA SER A 59 -4.98 -2.38 -4.65
C SER A 59 -5.38 -2.68 -6.11
N GLU A 60 -5.63 -1.65 -6.91
CA GLU A 60 -5.92 -1.81 -8.34
C GLU A 60 -4.72 -2.38 -9.10
N ILE A 61 -3.51 -1.87 -8.84
CA ILE A 61 -2.27 -2.38 -9.46
C ILE A 61 -2.07 -3.87 -9.14
N LEU A 62 -2.20 -4.26 -7.88
CA LEU A 62 -2.08 -5.66 -7.46
C LEU A 62 -3.17 -6.53 -8.07
N SER A 63 -4.41 -6.04 -8.11
CA SER A 63 -5.56 -6.74 -8.72
C SER A 63 -5.33 -7.02 -10.20
N ARG A 64 -4.85 -6.03 -10.97
CA ARG A 64 -4.55 -6.17 -12.41
C ARG A 64 -3.47 -7.23 -12.67
N LYS A 65 -2.58 -7.47 -11.70
CA LYS A 65 -1.54 -8.51 -11.76
C LYS A 65 -1.97 -9.86 -11.20
N GLY A 66 -3.20 -9.96 -10.66
CA GLY A 66 -3.67 -11.15 -9.98
C GLY A 66 -2.93 -11.47 -8.68
N ILE A 67 -2.26 -10.48 -8.06
CA ILE A 67 -1.55 -10.68 -6.80
C ILE A 67 -2.58 -10.66 -5.66
N PRO A 68 -2.70 -11.74 -4.85
CA PRO A 68 -3.63 -11.77 -3.72
C PRO A 68 -3.29 -10.70 -2.69
N HIS A 69 -4.29 -9.94 -2.26
CA HIS A 69 -4.15 -8.92 -1.22
C HIS A 69 -5.51 -8.60 -0.60
N ARG A 70 -5.49 -8.01 0.59
CA ARG A 70 -6.67 -7.44 1.26
C ARG A 70 -6.55 -5.93 1.30
N LEU A 71 -7.55 -5.21 0.81
CA LEU A 71 -7.73 -3.78 1.09
C LEU A 71 -8.65 -3.64 2.30
N ASP A 72 -8.12 -3.13 3.42
CA ASP A 72 -8.85 -2.95 4.68
C ASP A 72 -9.08 -1.47 4.96
N VAL A 73 -10.32 -1.01 4.74
CA VAL A 73 -10.75 0.36 5.00
C VAL A 73 -11.58 0.39 6.28
N ARG A 74 -11.05 0.96 7.36
CA ARG A 74 -11.83 1.14 8.59
C ARG A 74 -12.90 2.21 8.39
N PRO A 75 -14.14 1.98 8.85
CA PRO A 75 -15.25 2.90 8.60
C PRO A 75 -15.13 4.21 9.40
N HIS A 76 -14.14 4.32 10.28
CA HIS A 76 -13.87 5.46 11.13
C HIS A 76 -12.35 5.66 11.26
N GLY A 77 -11.97 6.87 11.67
CA GLY A 77 -10.57 7.24 11.90
C GLY A 77 -9.95 8.06 10.77
N THR A 78 -8.82 8.67 11.10
CA THR A 78 -7.98 9.48 10.22
C THR A 78 -6.59 8.83 10.15
N HIS A 79 -5.61 9.53 9.56
CA HIS A 79 -4.22 9.09 9.49
C HIS A 79 -3.51 9.21 10.86
N ASP A 80 -3.88 8.36 11.82
CA ASP A 80 -3.34 8.45 13.17
C ASP A 80 -3.17 7.06 13.83
N TRP A 81 -2.31 7.02 14.84
CA TRP A 81 -1.88 5.81 15.53
C TRP A 81 -3.01 4.98 16.18
N PRO A 82 -4.14 5.53 16.68
CA PRO A 82 -5.18 4.70 17.29
C PRO A 82 -5.76 3.70 16.29
N VAL A 83 -5.93 4.12 15.04
CA VAL A 83 -6.41 3.27 13.94
C VAL A 83 -5.45 2.11 13.72
N TRP A 84 -4.15 2.40 13.64
CA TRP A 84 -3.12 1.38 13.39
C TRP A 84 -2.98 0.40 14.55
N ARG A 85 -3.10 0.89 15.80
CA ARG A 85 -3.11 0.04 17.00
C ARG A 85 -4.27 -0.95 16.96
N ASP A 86 -5.42 -0.54 16.46
CA ASP A 86 -6.60 -1.41 16.39
C ASP A 86 -6.49 -2.42 15.23
N MET A 87 -5.90 -2.02 14.09
CA MET A 87 -5.65 -2.88 12.92
C MET A 87 -4.58 -3.95 13.17
N PHE A 88 -3.44 -3.57 13.76
CA PHE A 88 -2.23 -4.39 13.76
C PHE A 88 -2.41 -5.78 14.43
N PRO A 89 -3.07 -5.91 15.59
CA PRO A 89 -3.31 -7.22 16.20
C PRO A 89 -4.16 -8.15 15.32
N GLU A 90 -5.18 -7.60 14.63
CA GLU A 90 -5.99 -8.37 13.69
C GLU A 90 -5.12 -8.90 12.54
N TYR A 91 -4.24 -8.07 11.97
CA TYR A 91 -3.38 -8.47 10.88
C TYR A 91 -2.40 -9.57 11.30
N VAL A 92 -1.75 -9.41 12.47
CA VAL A 92 -0.83 -10.41 13.01
C VAL A 92 -1.54 -11.73 13.29
N SER A 93 -2.81 -11.72 13.71
CA SER A 93 -3.59 -12.95 13.91
C SER A 93 -3.86 -13.74 12.63
N THR A 94 -3.61 -13.18 11.44
CA THR A 94 -3.74 -13.89 10.15
C THR A 94 -2.45 -14.60 9.70
N ILE A 95 -1.36 -14.45 10.46
CA ILE A 95 -0.04 -15.00 10.10
C ILE A 95 0.19 -16.39 10.74
N PHE A 96 -0.59 -16.75 11.77
CA PHE A 96 -0.51 -18.00 12.53
C PHE A 96 -1.75 -18.87 12.28
#